data_AF-A0A1M6JC88-F1
#
_entry.id   AF-A0A1M6JC88-F1
#
_cell.length_a   1.000
_cell.length_b   1.000
_cell.length_c   1.000
_cell.angle_alpha   90.00
_cell.angle_beta   90.00
_cell.angle_gamma   90.00
#
_symmetry.space_group_name_H-M   'P 1'
#
loop_
_entity.id
_entity.type
_entity.pdbx_description
1 polymer ?
#
loop_
_entity_poly.entity_id
_entity_poly.type
_entity_poly.pdbx_seq_one_letter_code
_entity_poly.pdbx_strand_id
1 'polypeptide(L)'
;MKELYHEEQKILSDYVGKVKQKDLSMDDAVGIAVHYKDLLDQSKVITRISDRLQKKLDHANQKIKSQNSEIQKKNVELEDTINELDKMTVGKKASRIMFALAIILFVSEEQFLGPIIEDAIDIPYLGLLILLIIAMFLKFFEGMLESYFLKQTKKKILSKSSLNKDNTNLGENSSLSYSEK
;
A
#
# COMPACT_ATOMS: atom_id res chain seq x y z
N MET A 1 28.81 4.48 30.50
CA MET A 1 28.00 3.58 31.37
C MET A 1 28.83 2.45 31.94
N LYS A 2 29.51 1.60 31.14
CA LYS A 2 30.34 0.49 31.67
C LYS A 2 31.47 0.94 32.63
N GLU A 3 32.13 2.06 32.37
CA GLU A 3 33.22 2.55 33.24
C GLU A 3 32.74 3.05 34.62
N LEU A 4 31.57 3.72 34.66
CA LEU A 4 30.99 4.25 35.90
C LEU A 4 30.61 3.13 36.90
N TYR A 5 30.12 2.01 36.38
CA TYR A 5 29.76 0.85 37.21
C TYR A 5 30.97 0.24 37.91
N HIS A 6 32.13 0.20 37.26
CA HIS A 6 33.34 -0.41 37.81
C HIS A 6 33.99 0.45 38.90
N GLU A 7 33.89 1.77 38.77
CA GLU A 7 34.41 2.72 39.76
C GLU A 7 33.56 2.72 41.05
N GLU A 8 32.24 2.71 40.90
CA GLU A 8 31.30 2.64 42.03
C GLU A 8 31.36 1.28 42.75
N GLN A 9 31.53 0.17 42.03
CA GLN A 9 31.70 -1.16 42.65
C GLN A 9 32.97 -1.22 43.51
N LYS A 10 34.02 -0.53 43.08
CA LYS A 10 35.29 -0.44 43.79
C LYS A 10 35.15 0.40 45.06
N ILE A 11 34.51 1.56 44.98
CA ILE A 11 34.24 2.43 46.15
C ILE A 11 33.39 1.69 47.20
N LEU A 12 32.36 0.97 46.77
CA LEU A 12 31.53 0.18 47.68
C LEU A 12 32.30 -0.97 48.32
N SER A 13 33.13 -1.67 47.54
CA SER A 13 33.97 -2.77 48.03
C SER A 13 35.01 -2.28 49.05
N ASP A 14 35.65 -1.14 48.80
CA ASP A 14 36.64 -0.55 49.71
C ASP A 14 35.99 -0.15 51.04
N TYR A 15 34.80 0.42 51.02
CA TYR A 15 34.08 0.76 52.24
C TYR A 15 33.58 -0.46 53.01
N VAL A 16 33.07 -1.49 52.35
CA VAL A 16 32.73 -2.77 52.99
C VAL A 16 33.97 -3.39 53.65
N GLY A 17 35.14 -3.22 53.04
CA GLY A 17 36.44 -3.58 53.62
C GLY A 17 36.76 -2.81 54.90
N LYS A 18 36.62 -1.48 54.89
CA LYS A 18 36.83 -0.60 56.06
C LYS A 18 35.84 -0.87 57.21
N VAL A 19 34.57 -1.11 56.88
CA VAL A 19 33.51 -1.49 57.83
C VAL A 19 33.86 -2.81 58.54
N LYS A 20 34.38 -3.80 57.82
CA LYS A 20 34.84 -5.09 58.39
C LYS A 20 36.02 -4.93 59.34
N GLN A 21 36.89 -3.94 59.12
CA GLN A 21 38.05 -3.67 59.96
C GLN A 21 37.73 -2.79 61.19
N LYS A 22 36.47 -2.37 61.37
CA LYS A 22 35.99 -1.45 62.44
C LYS A 22 36.67 -0.07 62.45
N ASP A 23 37.36 0.30 61.38
CA ASP A 23 38.03 1.58 61.22
C ASP A 23 37.12 2.54 60.43
N LEU A 24 36.00 2.90 61.04
CA LEU A 24 34.95 3.71 60.43
C LEU A 24 35.04 5.15 60.95
N SER A 25 35.50 6.05 60.08
CA SER A 25 35.37 7.49 60.30
C SER A 25 33.99 7.99 59.87
N MET A 26 33.47 9.00 60.57
CA MET A 26 32.22 9.69 60.21
C MET A 26 32.29 10.28 58.80
N ASP A 27 33.49 10.68 58.36
CA ASP A 27 33.74 11.24 57.03
C ASP A 27 33.53 10.22 55.90
N ASP A 28 33.91 8.95 56.11
CA ASP A 28 33.71 7.89 55.11
C ASP A 28 32.19 7.61 54.92
N ALA A 29 31.41 7.67 56.01
CA ALA A 29 29.96 7.48 55.97
C ALA A 29 29.24 8.62 55.24
N VAL A 30 29.71 9.87 55.43
CA VAL A 30 29.21 11.03 54.69
C VAL A 30 29.56 10.94 53.21
N GLY A 31 30.79 10.50 52.88
CA GLY A 31 31.21 10.30 51.49
C GLY A 31 30.30 9.35 50.71
N ILE A 32 29.93 8.22 51.32
CA ILE A 32 28.99 7.27 50.69
C ILE A 32 27.58 7.82 50.58
N ALA A 33 27.10 8.53 51.60
CA ALA A 33 25.78 9.16 51.53
C ALA A 33 25.69 10.15 50.36
N VAL A 34 26.77 10.88 50.06
CA VAL A 34 26.87 11.79 48.91
C VAL A 34 26.88 11.02 47.59
N HIS A 35 27.69 9.95 47.46
CA HIS A 35 27.71 9.12 46.25
C HIS A 35 26.37 8.42 45.97
N TYR A 36 25.72 7.87 47.00
CA TYR A 36 24.38 7.28 46.85
C TYR A 36 23.34 8.32 46.43
N LYS A 37 23.44 9.54 46.96
CA LYS A 37 22.55 10.63 46.56
C LYS A 37 22.73 10.98 45.08
N ASP A 38 23.97 11.08 44.61
CA ASP A 38 24.25 11.34 43.19
C ASP A 38 23.74 10.20 42.30
N LEU A 39 23.99 8.95 42.68
CA LEU A 39 23.49 7.77 41.96
C LEU A 39 21.95 7.74 41.89
N LEU A 40 21.28 8.11 42.98
CA LEU A 40 19.82 8.21 43.04
C LEU A 40 19.30 9.33 42.14
N ASP A 41 19.99 10.47 42.06
CA ASP A 41 19.63 11.56 41.17
C ASP A 41 19.89 11.20 39.69
N GLN A 42 20.97 10.49 39.38
CA GLN A 42 21.23 9.93 38.04
C GLN A 42 20.15 8.93 37.62
N SER A 43 19.74 8.03 38.52
CA SER A 43 18.66 7.07 38.29
C SER A 43 17.34 7.76 37.95
N LYS A 44 16.97 8.82 38.68
CA LYS A 44 15.78 9.63 38.37
C LYS A 44 15.85 10.25 36.97
N VAL A 45 17.02 10.72 36.53
CA VAL A 45 17.19 11.28 35.19
C VAL A 45 16.96 10.19 34.13
N ILE A 46 17.53 8.99 34.33
CA ILE A 46 17.33 7.84 33.44
C ILE A 46 15.84 7.47 33.36
N THR A 47 15.13 7.41 34.49
CA THR A 47 13.69 7.13 34.50
C THR A 47 12.91 8.17 33.70
N ARG A 48 13.17 9.46 33.89
CA ARG A 48 12.49 10.53 33.11
C ARG A 48 12.79 10.43 31.62
N ILE A 49 14.01 10.06 31.24
CA ILE A 49 14.38 9.88 29.83
C ILE A 49 13.66 8.66 29.25
N SER A 50 13.59 7.56 30.00
CA SER A 50 12.83 6.35 29.63
C SER A 50 11.36 6.66 29.38
N ASP A 51 10.70 7.35 30.31
CA ASP A 51 9.30 7.74 30.19
C ASP A 51 9.05 8.63 28.95
N ARG A 52 9.99 9.55 28.66
CA ARG A 52 9.93 10.39 27.46
C ARG A 52 10.13 9.59 26.18
N LEU A 53 11.03 8.61 26.17
CA LEU A 53 11.26 7.73 25.03
C LEU A 53 10.05 6.85 24.75
N GLN A 54 9.45 6.25 25.79
CA GLN A 54 8.22 5.47 25.67
C GLN A 54 7.10 6.32 25.08
N LYS A 55 6.87 7.54 25.59
CA LYS A 55 5.88 8.46 25.00
C LYS A 55 6.16 8.80 23.53
N LYS A 56 7.42 9.01 23.16
CA LYS A 56 7.80 9.29 21.76
C LYS A 56 7.58 8.07 20.87
N LEU A 57 7.88 6.88 21.37
CA LEU A 57 7.66 5.62 20.67
C LEU A 57 6.17 5.38 20.44
N ASP A 58 5.34 5.56 21.47
CA ASP A 58 3.89 5.40 21.36
C ASP A 58 3.30 6.40 20.36
N HIS A 59 3.72 7.66 20.41
CA HIS A 59 3.30 8.69 19.47
C HIS A 59 3.76 8.37 18.03
N ALA A 60 4.99 7.88 17.85
CA ALA A 60 5.48 7.45 16.55
C ALA A 60 4.68 6.26 16.00
N ASN A 61 4.40 5.25 16.83
CA ASN A 61 3.57 4.10 16.47
C ASN A 61 2.15 4.52 16.08
N GLN A 62 1.55 5.44 16.83
CA GLN A 62 0.23 5.99 16.51
C GLN A 62 0.24 6.77 15.19
N LYS A 63 1.30 7.55 14.93
CA LYS A 63 1.48 8.26 13.66
C LYS A 63 1.66 7.29 12.49
N ILE A 64 2.47 6.25 12.64
CA ILE A 64 2.65 5.21 11.61
C ILE A 64 1.32 4.51 11.32
N LYS A 65 0.54 4.16 12.36
CA LYS A 65 -0.76 3.51 12.20
C LYS A 65 -1.75 4.39 11.44
N SER A 66 -1.83 5.68 11.78
CA SER A 66 -2.70 6.63 11.09
C SER A 66 -2.27 6.86 9.63
N GLN A 67 -0.96 7.02 9.38
CA GLN A 67 -0.42 7.13 8.03
C GLN A 67 -0.68 5.86 7.20
N ASN A 68 -0.52 4.68 7.77
CA ASN A 68 -0.83 3.42 7.08
C ASN A 68 -2.31 3.33 6.70
N SER A 69 -3.22 3.76 7.58
CA SER A 69 -4.65 3.81 7.27
C SER A 69 -4.96 4.81 6.15
N GLU A 70 -4.31 5.97 6.15
CA GLU A 70 -4.46 6.97 5.08
C GLU A 70 -3.93 6.46 3.73
N ILE A 71 -2.76 5.82 3.74
CA ILE A 71 -2.16 5.19 2.55
C ILE A 71 -3.08 4.09 2.01
N GLN A 72 -3.64 3.24 2.87
CA GLN A 72 -4.60 2.22 2.44
C GLN A 72 -5.82 2.85 1.77
N LYS A 73 -6.38 3.91 2.36
CA LYS A 73 -7.53 4.61 1.79
C LYS A 73 -7.22 5.21 0.43
N LYS A 74 -6.07 5.89 0.29
CA LYS A 74 -5.61 6.46 -0.98
C LYS A 74 -5.33 5.39 -2.03
N ASN A 75 -4.81 4.22 -1.65
CA ASN A 75 -4.61 3.12 -2.58
C ASN A 75 -5.92 2.62 -3.18
N VAL A 76 -6.98 2.48 -2.35
CA VAL A 76 -8.32 2.11 -2.84
C VAL A 76 -8.86 3.18 -3.81
N GLU A 77 -8.76 4.45 -3.43
CA GLU A 77 -9.22 5.57 -4.28
C GLU A 77 -8.47 5.64 -5.63
N LEU A 78 -7.16 5.39 -5.62
CA LEU A 78 -6.35 5.31 -6.84
C LEU A 78 -6.75 4.11 -7.70
N GLU A 79 -7.02 2.96 -7.10
CA GLU A 79 -7.50 1.78 -7.83
C GLU A 79 -8.86 2.05 -8.49
N ASP A 80 -9.78 2.69 -7.77
CA ASP A 80 -11.08 3.10 -8.31
C ASP A 80 -10.94 4.10 -9.45
N THR A 81 -10.07 5.11 -9.29
CA THR A 81 -9.81 6.13 -10.31
C THR A 81 -9.18 5.52 -11.56
N ILE A 82 -8.24 4.58 -11.40
CA ILE A 82 -7.63 3.85 -12.52
C ILE A 82 -8.69 3.02 -13.25
N ASN A 83 -9.54 2.30 -12.51
CA ASN A 83 -10.64 1.52 -13.08
C ASN A 83 -11.62 2.40 -13.88
N GLU A 84 -11.92 3.60 -13.40
CA GLU A 84 -12.81 4.55 -14.09
C GLU A 84 -12.15 5.12 -15.36
N LEU A 85 -10.89 5.56 -15.28
CA LEU A 85 -10.11 6.04 -16.42
C LEU A 85 -9.97 4.95 -17.50
N ASP A 86 -9.73 3.71 -17.10
CA ASP A 86 -9.65 2.56 -18.00
C ASP A 86 -10.99 2.30 -18.67
N LYS A 87 -12.09 2.27 -17.91
CA LYS A 87 -13.43 2.09 -18.46
C LYS A 87 -13.76 3.18 -19.47
N MET A 88 -13.45 4.43 -19.16
CA MET A 88 -13.71 5.56 -20.06
C MET A 88 -12.83 5.49 -21.33
N THR A 89 -11.56 5.12 -21.20
CA THR A 89 -10.63 5.09 -22.34
C THR A 89 -10.89 3.88 -23.25
N VAL A 90 -11.13 2.71 -22.67
CA VAL A 90 -11.47 1.49 -23.40
C VAL A 90 -12.85 1.62 -24.04
N GLY A 91 -13.84 2.14 -23.32
CA GLY A 91 -15.17 2.40 -23.87
C GLY A 91 -15.12 3.33 -25.10
N LYS A 92 -14.37 4.44 -25.03
CA LYS A 92 -14.19 5.36 -26.17
C LYS A 92 -13.49 4.72 -27.38
N LYS A 93 -12.55 3.80 -27.16
CA LYS A 93 -11.88 3.08 -28.26
C LYS A 93 -12.76 1.99 -28.86
N ALA A 94 -13.41 1.19 -28.01
CA ALA A 94 -14.32 0.14 -28.43
C ALA A 94 -15.50 0.72 -29.23
N SER A 95 -16.10 1.80 -28.75
CA SER A 95 -17.20 2.48 -29.43
C SER A 95 -16.80 2.98 -30.83
N ARG A 96 -15.59 3.54 -31.01
CA ARG A 96 -15.12 3.96 -32.35
C ARG A 96 -14.97 2.79 -33.32
N ILE A 97 -14.39 1.68 -32.86
CA ILE A 97 -14.21 0.48 -33.70
C ILE A 97 -15.58 -0.12 -34.05
N MET A 98 -16.49 -0.19 -33.07
CA MET A 98 -17.86 -0.66 -33.27
C MET A 98 -18.63 0.21 -34.25
N PHE A 99 -18.49 1.53 -34.15
CA PHE A 99 -19.11 2.47 -35.09
C PHE A 99 -18.59 2.27 -36.52
N ALA A 100 -17.28 2.10 -36.68
CA ALA A 100 -16.69 1.81 -37.99
C ALA A 100 -17.18 0.47 -38.56
N LEU A 101 -17.25 -0.58 -37.71
CA LEU A 101 -17.79 -1.87 -38.11
C LEU A 101 -19.27 -1.77 -38.48
N ALA A 102 -20.08 -1.05 -37.70
CA ALA A 102 -21.50 -0.85 -37.97
C ALA A 102 -21.73 -0.19 -39.34
N ILE A 103 -20.91 0.81 -39.71
CA ILE A 103 -20.98 1.43 -41.04
C ILE A 103 -20.68 0.41 -42.14
N ILE A 104 -19.60 -0.38 -42.00
CA ILE A 104 -19.22 -1.38 -43.00
C ILE A 104 -20.30 -2.45 -43.15
N LEU A 105 -20.87 -2.89 -42.03
CA LEU A 105 -21.91 -3.93 -41.99
C LEU A 105 -23.20 -3.40 -42.62
N PHE A 106 -23.59 -2.17 -42.31
CA PHE A 106 -24.76 -1.50 -42.88
C PHE A 106 -24.66 -1.39 -44.40
N VAL A 107 -23.53 -0.90 -44.92
CA VAL A 107 -23.29 -0.80 -46.37
C VAL A 107 -23.29 -2.17 -47.04
N SER A 108 -22.71 -3.19 -46.39
CA SER A 108 -22.71 -4.55 -46.91
C SER A 108 -24.12 -5.15 -46.92
N GLU A 109 -24.92 -4.88 -45.88
CA GLU A 109 -26.30 -5.35 -45.80
C GLU A 109 -27.15 -4.74 -46.92
N GLU A 110 -27.05 -3.44 -47.15
CA GLU A 110 -27.82 -2.75 -48.19
C GLU A 110 -27.47 -3.26 -49.59
N GLN A 111 -26.19 -3.58 -49.84
CA GLN A 111 -25.73 -4.07 -51.14
C GLN A 111 -26.00 -5.55 -51.40
N PHE A 112 -25.98 -6.40 -50.36
CA PHE A 112 -26.13 -7.86 -50.52
C PHE A 112 -27.49 -8.38 -50.06
N LEU A 113 -27.96 -7.97 -48.88
CA LEU A 113 -29.20 -8.48 -48.28
C LEU A 113 -30.45 -7.79 -48.85
N GLY A 114 -30.36 -6.49 -49.14
CA GLY A 114 -31.44 -5.71 -49.76
C GLY A 114 -32.06 -6.39 -50.99
N PRO A 115 -31.26 -6.66 -52.06
CA PRO A 115 -31.80 -7.27 -53.28
C PRO A 115 -32.33 -8.70 -53.06
N ILE A 116 -31.72 -9.48 -52.16
CA ILE A 116 -32.17 -10.86 -51.86
C ILE A 116 -33.54 -10.84 -51.17
N ILE A 117 -33.77 -9.88 -50.26
CA ILE A 117 -35.04 -9.78 -49.53
C ILE A 117 -36.14 -9.27 -50.47
N GLU A 118 -35.85 -8.30 -51.34
CA GLU A 118 -36.80 -7.80 -52.36
C GLU A 118 -37.17 -8.89 -53.38
N ASP A 119 -36.24 -9.73 -53.81
CA ASP A 119 -36.51 -10.83 -54.74
C ASP A 119 -37.28 -12.01 -54.10
N ALA A 120 -37.13 -12.22 -52.79
CA ALA A 120 -37.69 -13.39 -52.11
C ALA A 120 -39.04 -13.16 -51.43
N ILE A 121 -39.35 -11.92 -50.99
CA ILE A 121 -40.52 -11.65 -50.15
C ILE A 121 -41.22 -10.34 -50.53
N ASP A 122 -42.38 -10.47 -51.15
CA ASP A 122 -43.25 -9.36 -51.60
C ASP A 122 -44.10 -8.75 -50.46
N ILE A 123 -43.57 -8.77 -49.23
CA ILE A 123 -44.26 -8.21 -48.05
C ILE A 123 -43.65 -6.84 -47.77
N PRO A 124 -44.41 -5.75 -47.96
CA PRO A 124 -43.93 -4.42 -47.58
C PRO A 124 -43.64 -4.42 -46.07
N TYR A 125 -42.57 -3.75 -45.67
CA TYR A 125 -42.08 -3.61 -44.28
C TYR A 125 -41.26 -4.75 -43.67
N LEU A 126 -41.15 -5.94 -44.30
CA LEU A 126 -40.36 -7.05 -43.73
C LEU A 126 -38.85 -6.71 -43.64
N GLY A 127 -38.30 -6.06 -44.67
CA GLY A 127 -36.90 -5.60 -44.66
C GLY A 127 -36.59 -4.65 -43.50
N LEU A 128 -37.55 -3.80 -43.13
CA LEU A 128 -37.41 -2.85 -42.01
C LEU A 128 -37.35 -3.57 -40.65
N LEU A 129 -38.14 -4.64 -40.49
CA LEU A 129 -38.10 -5.50 -39.30
C LEU A 129 -36.76 -6.23 -39.17
N ILE A 130 -36.22 -6.75 -40.28
CA ILE A 130 -34.93 -7.44 -40.31
C ILE A 130 -33.79 -6.49 -39.94
N LEU A 131 -33.77 -5.28 -40.50
CA LEU A 131 -32.80 -4.24 -40.14
C LEU A 131 -32.85 -3.89 -38.65
N LEU A 132 -34.05 -3.82 -38.07
CA LEU A 132 -34.24 -3.50 -36.66
C LEU A 132 -33.69 -4.63 -35.76
N ILE A 133 -33.90 -5.88 -36.15
CA ILE A 133 -33.33 -7.04 -35.45
C ILE A 133 -31.79 -7.01 -35.53
N ILE A 134 -31.22 -6.74 -36.70
CA ILE A 134 -29.76 -6.65 -36.89
C ILE A 134 -29.16 -5.50 -36.08
N ALA A 135 -29.80 -4.33 -36.08
CA ALA A 135 -29.39 -3.19 -35.26
C ALA A 135 -29.44 -3.52 -33.75
N MET A 136 -30.44 -4.29 -33.30
CA MET A 136 -30.53 -4.76 -31.92
C MET A 136 -29.39 -5.73 -31.57
N PHE A 137 -29.05 -6.66 -32.48
CA PHE A 137 -27.92 -7.57 -32.30
C PHE A 137 -26.58 -6.83 -32.23
N LEU A 138 -26.34 -5.84 -33.09
CA LEU A 138 -25.14 -5.00 -33.06
C LEU A 138 -24.94 -4.33 -31.69
N LYS A 139 -26.02 -3.82 -31.10
CA LYS A 139 -25.98 -3.20 -29.76
C LYS A 139 -25.67 -4.20 -28.65
N PHE A 140 -26.16 -5.43 -28.76
CA PHE A 140 -25.80 -6.51 -27.84
C PHE A 140 -24.30 -6.87 -27.92
N PHE A 141 -23.74 -6.93 -29.14
CA PHE A 141 -22.32 -7.18 -29.35
C PHE A 141 -21.42 -6.06 -28.83
N GLU A 142 -21.88 -4.81 -28.85
CA GLU A 142 -21.14 -3.66 -28.30
C GLU A 142 -20.81 -3.86 -26.81
N GLY A 143 -21.80 -4.21 -25.99
CA GLY A 143 -21.60 -4.43 -24.55
C GLY A 143 -20.69 -5.63 -24.24
N MET A 144 -20.73 -6.66 -25.10
CA MET A 144 -19.88 -7.84 -24.98
C MET A 144 -18.42 -7.53 -25.32
N LEU A 145 -18.18 -6.76 -26.38
CA LEU A 145 -16.83 -6.33 -26.78
C LEU A 145 -16.22 -5.36 -25.78
N GLU A 146 -16.99 -4.42 -25.24
CA GLU A 146 -16.54 -3.52 -24.18
C GLU A 146 -16.04 -4.34 -22.97
N SER A 147 -16.84 -5.33 -22.54
CA SER A 147 -16.48 -6.25 -21.45
C SER A 147 -15.22 -7.08 -21.75
N TYR A 148 -15.05 -7.50 -23.01
CA TYR A 148 -13.87 -8.27 -23.44
C TYR A 148 -12.59 -7.43 -23.43
N PHE A 149 -12.63 -6.20 -23.97
CA PHE A 149 -11.49 -5.29 -23.96
C PHE A 149 -11.13 -4.81 -22.55
N LEU A 150 -12.12 -4.58 -21.69
CA LEU A 150 -11.90 -4.30 -20.27
C LEU A 150 -11.15 -5.44 -19.58
N LYS A 151 -11.57 -6.68 -19.79
CA LYS A 151 -10.88 -7.86 -19.22
C LYS A 151 -9.44 -8.01 -19.72
N GLN A 152 -9.18 -7.78 -21.02
CA GLN A 152 -7.81 -7.82 -21.54
C GLN A 152 -6.92 -6.73 -20.96
N THR A 153 -7.44 -5.51 -20.84
CA THR A 153 -6.67 -4.36 -20.34
C THR A 153 -6.37 -4.53 -18.85
N LYS A 154 -7.37 -4.96 -18.07
CA LYS A 154 -7.20 -5.31 -16.65
C LYS A 154 -6.13 -6.38 -16.45
N LYS A 155 -6.10 -7.43 -17.29
CA LYS A 155 -5.07 -8.49 -17.22
C LYS A 155 -3.65 -7.95 -17.49
N LYS A 156 -3.49 -7.06 -18.47
CA LYS A 156 -2.18 -6.46 -18.80
C LYS A 156 -1.67 -5.52 -17.70
N ILE A 157 -2.56 -4.82 -17.01
CA ILE A 157 -2.21 -3.91 -15.91
C ILE A 157 -1.86 -4.71 -14.66
N LEU A 158 -2.65 -5.73 -14.30
CA LEU A 158 -2.31 -6.61 -13.17
C LEU A 158 -0.96 -7.31 -13.37
N SER A 159 -0.66 -7.79 -14.59
CA SER A 159 0.65 -8.42 -14.86
C SER A 159 1.81 -7.42 -14.78
N LYS A 160 1.58 -6.16 -15.15
CA LYS A 160 2.60 -5.10 -15.05
C LYS A 160 2.79 -4.63 -13.61
N SER A 161 1.73 -4.62 -12.81
CA SER A 161 1.77 -4.32 -11.37
C SER A 161 2.48 -5.43 -10.58
N SER A 162 2.27 -6.71 -10.90
CA SER A 162 2.95 -7.82 -10.23
C SER A 162 4.46 -7.83 -10.53
N LEU A 163 4.85 -7.55 -11.78
CA LEU A 163 6.27 -7.42 -12.16
C LEU A 163 6.99 -6.25 -11.44
N ASN A 164 6.27 -5.17 -11.11
CA ASN A 164 6.85 -4.06 -10.36
C ASN A 164 6.98 -4.38 -8.86
N LYS A 165 6.02 -5.12 -8.30
CA LYS A 165 6.01 -5.52 -6.88
C LYS A 165 7.14 -6.50 -6.52
N ASP A 166 7.56 -7.34 -7.46
CA ASP A 166 8.72 -8.23 -7.27
C ASP A 166 10.06 -7.48 -7.27
N ASN A 167 10.17 -6.36 -7.99
CA ASN A 167 11.38 -5.54 -8.01
C ASN A 167 11.54 -4.68 -6.74
N THR A 168 10.44 -4.30 -6.08
CA THR A 168 10.50 -3.55 -4.82
C THR A 168 10.82 -4.41 -3.59
N ASN A 169 10.45 -5.70 -3.57
CA ASN A 169 10.75 -6.61 -2.46
C ASN A 169 12.24 -7.02 -2.39
N LEU A 170 13.00 -6.85 -3.48
CA LEU A 170 14.46 -7.06 -3.48
C LEU A 170 15.23 -5.92 -2.80
N GLY A 171 14.60 -4.76 -2.58
CA GLY A 171 15.22 -3.60 -1.92
C GLY A 171 14.99 -3.53 -0.40
N GLU A 172 14.06 -4.31 0.17
CA GLU A 172 13.64 -4.18 1.57
C GLU A 172 14.36 -5.17 2.52
N ASN A 173 15.02 -6.21 1.98
CA ASN A 173 15.74 -7.21 2.79
C ASN A 173 17.23 -6.92 3.01
N SER A 174 17.79 -5.83 2.46
CA SER A 174 19.21 -5.49 2.59
C SER A 174 19.56 -4.58 3.77
N SER A 175 18.57 -4.08 4.52
CA SER A 175 18.79 -3.14 5.64
C SER A 175 18.63 -3.73 7.05
N LEU A 176 18.43 -5.05 7.19
CA LEU A 176 18.17 -5.69 8.50
C LEU A 176 19.27 -6.64 9.00
N SER A 177 20.47 -6.63 8.40
CA SER A 177 21.60 -7.45 8.85
C SER A 177 22.82 -6.60 9.22
N TYR A 178 22.68 -5.75 10.23
CA TYR A 178 23.80 -5.28 11.05
C TYR A 178 23.27 -4.89 12.43
N SER A 179 23.23 -5.84 13.37
CA SER A 179 23.54 -5.61 14.78
C SER A 179 23.31 -6.89 15.60
N GLU A 180 24.11 -7.92 15.35
CA GLU A 180 24.44 -8.91 16.39
C GLU A 180 25.96 -9.07 16.40
N LYS A 181 26.62 -8.36 17.31
CA LYS A 181 27.85 -8.72 18.02
C LYS A 181 27.92 -7.92 19.32
#